data_AF-A0A0M0TEI6-F1
#
_entry.id   AF-A0A0M0TEI6-F1
#
_cell.length_a   1.000
_cell.length_b   1.000
_cell.length_c   1.000
_cell.angle_alpha   90.00
_cell.angle_beta   90.00
_cell.angle_gamma   90.00
#
_symmetry.space_group_name_H-M   'P 1'
#
loop_
_entity.id
_entity.type
_entity.pdbx_description
1 polymer ?
#
loop_
_entity_poly.entity_id
_entity_poly.type
_entity_poly.pdbx_seq_one_letter_code
_entity_poly.pdbx_strand_id
1 'polypeptide(L)'
;MSKTLCLLIILISSYSMASDNLNIQVIDDLNTQSIHAVDNVYKISKCMIDLEIAGMSGSKEYIKLYNKFYDEIIHYINIYSKNKEVYENAYLSNVPVTWRTTIDANKLPVDILIGRLLEITSDMEMRYVGDVFARNRTTIPESAGLDAYNTARCFLFIK
;
A
#
# COMPACT_ATOMS: atom_id res chain seq x y z
N MET A 1 58.51 8.22 -0.28
CA MET A 1 57.13 7.72 -0.51
C MET A 1 56.20 8.36 0.53
N SER A 2 56.27 9.68 0.68
CA SER A 2 55.36 10.72 0.18
C SER A 2 53.91 10.59 0.65
N LYS A 3 53.60 11.38 1.69
CA LYS A 3 52.31 11.58 2.38
C LYS A 3 51.10 11.76 1.44
N THR A 4 51.32 12.12 0.19
CA THR A 4 50.32 12.26 -0.89
C THR A 4 49.61 10.95 -1.23
N LEU A 5 50.29 9.80 -1.17
CA LEU A 5 49.67 8.51 -1.49
C LEU A 5 48.69 8.05 -0.40
N CYS A 6 48.98 8.37 0.87
CA CYS A 6 48.15 8.03 2.02
C CYS A 6 46.85 8.85 2.03
N LEU A 7 46.92 10.13 1.67
CA LEU A 7 45.76 11.03 1.55
C LEU A 7 44.79 10.57 0.44
N LEU A 8 45.30 10.07 -0.69
CA LEU A 8 44.47 9.58 -1.78
C LEU A 8 43.68 8.32 -1.39
N ILE A 9 44.30 7.40 -0.64
CA ILE A 9 43.66 6.15 -0.18
C ILE A 9 42.57 6.45 0.85
N ILE A 10 42.78 7.41 1.75
CA ILE A 10 41.78 7.83 2.75
C ILE A 10 40.59 8.52 2.07
N LEU A 11 40.84 9.33 1.03
CA LEU A 11 39.77 9.93 0.23
C LEU A 11 38.97 8.85 -0.51
N ILE A 12 39.61 7.90 -1.19
CA ILE A 12 38.90 6.83 -1.91
C ILE A 12 38.09 5.94 -0.95
N SER A 13 38.63 5.61 0.23
CA SER A 13 37.91 4.80 1.22
C SER A 13 36.71 5.55 1.82
N SER A 14 36.83 6.86 2.06
CA SER A 14 35.73 7.67 2.56
C SER A 14 34.63 7.90 1.52
N TYR A 15 34.99 8.03 0.23
CA TYR A 15 34.00 8.07 -0.86
C TYR A 15 33.27 6.73 -1.03
N SER A 16 33.95 5.60 -0.91
CA SER A 16 33.32 4.27 -0.92
C SER A 16 32.37 4.09 0.26
N MET A 17 32.82 4.36 1.49
CA MET A 17 31.96 4.24 2.67
C MET A 17 30.77 5.20 2.66
N ALA A 18 30.93 6.42 2.13
CA ALA A 18 29.83 7.37 1.98
C ALA A 18 28.84 6.95 0.88
N SER A 19 29.34 6.43 -0.24
CA SER A 19 28.51 5.85 -1.32
C SER A 19 27.70 4.65 -0.81
N ASP A 20 28.33 3.74 -0.07
CA ASP A 20 27.68 2.56 0.47
C ASP A 20 26.65 2.92 1.54
N ASN A 21 26.96 3.87 2.44
CA ASN A 21 25.99 4.37 3.42
C ASN A 21 24.81 5.10 2.77
N LEU A 22 25.05 5.90 1.72
CA LEU A 22 23.97 6.59 0.99
C LEU A 22 23.08 5.57 0.27
N ASN A 23 23.67 4.54 -0.34
CA ASN A 23 22.91 3.46 -0.98
C ASN A 23 22.09 2.66 0.04
N ILE A 24 22.64 2.33 1.20
CA ILE A 24 21.93 1.63 2.27
C ILE A 24 20.74 2.46 2.77
N GLN A 25 20.94 3.75 3.03
CA GLN A 25 19.88 4.64 3.50
C GLN A 25 18.76 4.81 2.45
N VAL A 26 19.11 4.94 1.17
CA VAL A 26 18.14 5.02 0.07
C VAL A 26 17.34 3.73 -0.06
N ILE A 27 17.96 2.57 0.13
CA ILE A 27 17.27 1.26 0.10
C ILE A 27 16.31 1.13 1.31
N ASP A 28 16.75 1.50 2.50
CA ASP A 28 15.93 1.42 3.73
C ASP A 28 14.71 2.38 3.67
N ASP A 29 14.91 3.59 3.14
CA ASP A 29 13.83 4.54 2.87
C ASP A 29 12.85 4.01 1.81
N LEU A 30 13.34 3.39 0.73
CA LEU A 30 12.51 2.76 -0.31
C LEU A 30 11.69 1.59 0.23
N ASN A 31 12.28 0.76 1.10
CA ASN A 31 11.61 -0.39 1.71
C ASN A 31 10.51 0.06 2.67
N THR A 32 10.82 1.02 3.53
CA THR A 32 9.87 1.63 4.46
C THR A 32 8.72 2.29 3.71
N GLN A 33 9.01 3.07 2.66
CA GLN A 33 8.00 3.66 1.79
C GLN A 33 7.13 2.60 1.09
N SER A 34 7.71 1.48 0.65
CA SER A 34 6.97 0.41 -0.03
C SER A 34 6.04 -0.37 0.90
N ILE A 35 6.46 -0.63 2.14
CA ILE A 35 5.63 -1.28 3.17
C ILE A 35 4.49 -0.35 3.59
N HIS A 36 4.79 0.94 3.77
CA HIS A 36 3.74 1.92 4.04
C HIS A 36 2.80 2.10 2.85
N ALA A 37 3.30 2.02 1.62
CA ALA A 37 2.48 2.10 0.41
C ALA A 37 1.47 0.95 0.36
N VAL A 38 1.86 -0.31 0.58
CA VAL A 38 0.87 -1.42 0.53
C VAL A 38 -0.17 -1.35 1.64
N ASP A 39 0.23 -0.93 2.84
CA ASP A 39 -0.70 -0.69 3.95
C ASP A 39 -1.68 0.45 3.63
N ASN A 40 -1.19 1.52 3.00
CA ASN A 40 -2.02 2.64 2.55
C ASN A 40 -2.96 2.22 1.43
N VAL A 41 -2.48 1.51 0.42
CA VAL A 41 -3.29 0.95 -0.68
C VAL A 41 -4.45 0.12 -0.12
N TYR A 42 -4.17 -0.77 0.84
CA TYR A 42 -5.22 -1.57 1.45
C TYR A 42 -6.21 -0.70 2.23
N LYS A 43 -5.75 0.27 3.04
CA LYS A 43 -6.64 1.19 3.76
C LYS A 43 -7.48 2.04 2.81
N ILE A 44 -6.91 2.55 1.72
CA ILE A 44 -7.61 3.35 0.71
C ILE A 44 -8.64 2.49 0.00
N SER A 45 -8.32 1.24 -0.35
CA SER A 45 -9.29 0.33 -0.97
C SER A 45 -10.51 0.09 -0.07
N LYS A 46 -10.32 -0.12 1.24
CA LYS A 46 -11.44 -0.18 2.20
C LYS A 46 -12.27 1.10 2.19
N CYS A 47 -11.62 2.26 2.23
CA CYS A 47 -12.30 3.55 2.14
C CYS A 47 -13.12 3.74 0.86
N MET A 48 -12.65 3.18 -0.27
CA MET A 48 -13.42 3.16 -1.52
C MET A 48 -14.66 2.26 -1.38
N ILE A 49 -14.50 1.05 -0.85
CA ILE A 49 -15.61 0.11 -0.61
C ILE A 49 -16.63 0.69 0.37
N ASP A 50 -16.20 1.38 1.43
CA ASP A 50 -17.10 2.07 2.37
C ASP A 50 -17.99 3.09 1.65
N LEU A 51 -17.42 3.85 0.72
CA LEU A 51 -18.17 4.78 -0.13
C LEU A 51 -19.07 4.06 -1.15
N GLU A 52 -18.68 2.90 -1.67
CA GLU A 52 -19.54 2.07 -2.52
C GLU A 52 -20.77 1.57 -1.76
N ILE A 53 -20.56 1.05 -0.54
CA ILE A 53 -21.64 0.66 0.37
C ILE A 53 -22.56 1.85 0.66
N ALA A 54 -21.99 3.04 0.82
CA ALA A 54 -22.75 4.28 1.04
C ALA A 54 -23.49 4.81 -0.21
N GLY A 55 -23.41 4.13 -1.36
CA GLY A 55 -24.01 4.59 -2.62
C GLY A 55 -23.29 5.77 -3.26
N MET A 56 -22.02 6.01 -2.89
CA MET A 56 -21.22 7.19 -3.26
C MET A 56 -20.06 6.90 -4.23
N SER A 57 -20.14 5.82 -5.02
CA SER A 57 -19.11 5.39 -5.98
C SER A 57 -18.81 6.39 -7.11
N GLY A 58 -19.62 7.43 -7.29
CA GLY A 58 -19.36 8.53 -8.24
C GLY A 58 -18.96 9.86 -7.57
N SER A 59 -18.79 9.88 -6.26
CA SER A 59 -18.46 11.11 -5.51
C SER A 59 -17.05 11.62 -5.84
N LYS A 60 -16.81 12.92 -5.60
CA LYS A 60 -15.47 13.51 -5.78
C LYS A 60 -14.44 12.85 -4.85
N GLU A 61 -14.88 12.50 -3.65
CA GLU A 61 -14.12 11.80 -2.63
C GLU A 61 -13.72 10.40 -3.12
N TYR A 62 -14.65 9.65 -3.69
CA TYR A 62 -14.37 8.34 -4.28
C TYR A 62 -13.35 8.43 -5.41
N ILE A 63 -13.52 9.37 -6.35
CA ILE A 63 -12.58 9.55 -7.47
C ILE A 63 -11.18 9.92 -6.98
N LYS A 64 -11.06 10.75 -5.94
CA LYS A 64 -9.75 11.07 -5.33
C LYS A 64 -9.10 9.85 -4.69
N LEU A 65 -9.88 9.05 -3.95
CA LEU A 65 -9.38 7.80 -3.35
C LEU A 65 -8.95 6.81 -4.44
N TYR A 66 -9.76 6.65 -5.49
CA TYR A 66 -9.45 5.80 -6.63
C TYR A 66 -8.12 6.18 -7.29
N ASN A 67 -7.92 7.46 -7.61
CA ASN A 67 -6.67 7.91 -8.22
C ASN A 67 -5.46 7.63 -7.31
N LYS A 68 -5.59 7.93 -6.02
CA LYS A 68 -4.52 7.67 -5.05
C LYS A 68 -4.23 6.18 -4.88
N PHE A 69 -5.27 5.36 -4.78
CA PHE A 69 -5.16 3.91 -4.74
C PHE A 69 -4.40 3.40 -5.97
N TYR A 70 -4.79 3.86 -7.16
CA TYR A 70 -4.20 3.44 -8.42
C TYR A 70 -2.71 3.80 -8.51
N ASP A 71 -2.35 5.03 -8.14
CA ASP A 71 -0.95 5.47 -8.12
C ASP A 71 -0.10 4.63 -7.16
N GLU A 72 -0.59 4.39 -5.93
CA GLU A 72 0.14 3.65 -4.91
C GLU A 72 0.22 2.14 -5.23
N ILE A 73 -0.84 1.50 -5.75
CA ILE A 73 -0.82 0.06 -6.04
C ILE A 73 0.08 -0.26 -7.24
N ILE A 74 0.08 0.58 -8.27
CA ILE A 74 0.97 0.41 -9.43
C ILE A 74 2.43 0.54 -8.97
N HIS A 75 2.72 1.53 -8.13
CA HIS A 75 4.05 1.70 -7.56
C HIS A 75 4.48 0.46 -6.75
N TYR A 76 3.60 -0.01 -5.87
CA TYR A 76 3.88 -1.18 -5.03
C TYR A 76 4.12 -2.44 -5.87
N ILE A 77 3.25 -2.80 -6.80
CA ILE A 77 3.40 -3.99 -7.66
C ILE A 77 4.74 -3.95 -8.43
N ASN A 78 5.12 -2.77 -8.91
CA ASN A 78 6.37 -2.58 -9.65
C ASN A 78 7.63 -2.79 -8.79
N ILE A 79 7.59 -2.39 -7.52
CA ILE A 79 8.72 -2.57 -6.59
C ILE A 79 8.72 -4.00 -6.01
N TYR A 80 7.56 -4.52 -5.66
CA TYR A 80 7.39 -5.82 -5.02
C TYR A 80 8.09 -6.96 -5.77
N SER A 81 7.95 -6.97 -7.10
CA SER A 81 8.56 -7.99 -7.96
C SER A 81 10.08 -7.83 -8.15
N LYS A 82 10.65 -6.68 -7.79
CA LYS A 82 12.05 -6.32 -8.09
C LYS A 82 12.93 -6.21 -6.86
N ASN A 83 12.33 -5.99 -5.68
CA ASN A 83 13.05 -5.77 -4.44
C ASN A 83 12.80 -6.92 -3.45
N LYS A 84 13.82 -7.76 -3.28
CA LYS A 84 13.79 -8.92 -2.39
C LYS A 84 13.48 -8.53 -0.94
N GLU A 85 13.92 -7.37 -0.49
CA GLU A 85 13.68 -6.91 0.89
C GLU A 85 12.25 -6.41 1.11
N VAL A 86 11.62 -5.81 0.09
CA VAL A 86 10.18 -5.51 0.11
C VAL A 86 9.34 -6.78 0.10
N TYR A 87 9.72 -7.76 -0.71
CA TYR A 87 9.09 -9.08 -0.72
C TYR A 87 9.21 -9.77 0.65
N GLU A 88 10.43 -9.83 1.19
CA GLU A 88 10.70 -10.45 2.48
C GLU A 88 9.95 -9.72 3.58
N ASN A 89 9.92 -8.39 3.62
CA ASN A 89 9.22 -7.66 4.68
C ASN A 89 7.70 -7.52 4.47
N ALA A 90 7.14 -8.01 3.37
CA ALA A 90 5.69 -7.94 3.12
C ALA A 90 4.87 -8.68 4.18
N TYR A 91 5.43 -9.68 4.87
CA TYR A 91 4.74 -10.35 5.97
C TYR A 91 4.48 -9.44 7.18
N LEU A 92 5.23 -8.33 7.31
CA LEU A 92 5.04 -7.32 8.37
C LEU A 92 3.87 -6.37 8.10
N SER A 93 3.39 -6.33 6.86
CA SER A 93 2.24 -5.51 6.49
C SER A 93 0.94 -6.06 7.09
N ASN A 94 0.03 -5.14 7.39
CA ASN A 94 -1.33 -5.43 7.87
C ASN A 94 -2.26 -5.93 6.77
N VAL A 95 -1.78 -6.02 5.52
CA VAL A 95 -2.60 -6.55 4.43
C VAL A 95 -2.91 -8.03 4.61
N PRO A 96 -4.09 -8.47 4.14
CA PRO A 96 -4.47 -9.87 4.20
C PRO A 96 -3.45 -10.78 3.50
N VAL A 97 -3.22 -11.98 4.05
CA VAL A 97 -2.36 -12.99 3.40
C VAL A 97 -2.83 -13.28 1.97
N THR A 98 -4.14 -13.27 1.74
CA THR A 98 -4.75 -13.48 0.41
C THR A 98 -4.33 -12.43 -0.62
N TRP A 99 -4.11 -11.18 -0.21
CA TRP A 99 -3.54 -10.15 -1.10
C TRP A 99 -2.11 -10.53 -1.49
N ARG A 100 -1.27 -10.84 -0.50
CA ARG A 100 0.13 -11.22 -0.73
C ARG A 100 0.26 -12.42 -1.66
N THR A 101 -0.48 -13.50 -1.38
CA THR A 101 -0.45 -14.69 -2.22
C THR A 101 -0.94 -14.42 -3.65
N THR A 102 -1.89 -13.51 -3.83
CA THR A 102 -2.37 -13.10 -5.16
C THR A 102 -1.31 -12.32 -5.93
N ILE A 103 -0.55 -11.46 -5.26
CA ILE A 103 0.56 -10.72 -5.85
C ILE A 103 1.75 -11.66 -6.12
N ASP A 104 2.04 -12.60 -5.22
CA ASP A 104 3.12 -13.60 -5.38
C ASP A 104 2.88 -14.56 -6.53
N ALA A 105 1.65 -15.03 -6.67
CA ALA A 105 1.28 -15.94 -7.74
C ALA A 105 1.07 -15.20 -9.09
N ASN A 106 1.38 -13.91 -9.16
CA ASN A 106 0.98 -13.06 -10.27
C ASN A 106 1.62 -13.50 -11.60
N LYS A 107 0.74 -13.87 -12.53
CA LYS A 107 1.03 -14.06 -13.96
C LYS A 107 0.06 -13.27 -14.83
N LEU A 108 -0.74 -12.40 -14.21
CA LEU A 108 -1.84 -11.69 -14.82
C LEU A 108 -1.37 -10.30 -15.27
N PRO A 109 -2.03 -9.71 -16.28
CA PRO A 109 -1.96 -8.28 -16.53
C PRO A 109 -2.29 -7.48 -15.25
N VAL A 110 -1.57 -6.37 -15.05
CA VAL A 110 -1.64 -5.57 -13.82
C VAL A 110 -3.08 -5.13 -13.50
N ASP A 111 -3.85 -4.71 -14.51
CA ASP A 111 -5.24 -4.29 -14.32
C ASP A 111 -6.14 -5.41 -13.77
N ILE A 112 -5.91 -6.65 -14.23
CA ILE A 112 -6.65 -7.83 -13.75
C ILE A 112 -6.27 -8.15 -12.30
N LEU A 113 -4.99 -8.02 -11.97
CA LEU A 113 -4.52 -8.18 -10.59
C LEU A 113 -5.19 -7.16 -9.67
N ILE A 114 -5.19 -5.87 -10.06
CA ILE A 114 -5.82 -4.80 -9.29
C ILE A 114 -7.31 -5.10 -9.06
N GLY A 115 -8.04 -5.51 -10.10
CA GLY A 115 -9.45 -5.91 -9.96
C GLY A 115 -9.66 -7.02 -8.94
N ARG A 116 -8.83 -8.07 -8.95
CA ARG A 116 -8.90 -9.17 -7.96
C ARG A 116 -8.59 -8.71 -6.54
N LEU A 117 -7.61 -7.81 -6.37
CA LEU A 117 -7.29 -7.26 -5.06
C LEU A 117 -8.47 -6.46 -4.50
N LEU A 118 -9.12 -5.64 -5.33
CA LEU A 118 -10.33 -4.91 -4.97
C LEU A 118 -11.50 -5.85 -4.62
N GLU A 119 -11.68 -6.94 -5.37
CA GLU A 119 -12.73 -7.94 -5.12
C GLU A 119 -12.53 -8.63 -3.76
N ILE A 120 -11.29 -9.05 -3.45
CA ILE A 120 -10.93 -9.62 -2.14
C ILE A 120 -11.21 -8.60 -1.03
N THR A 121 -10.82 -7.34 -1.20
CA THR A 121 -11.08 -6.30 -0.19
C THR A 121 -12.56 -6.04 -0.05
N SER A 122 -13.33 -6.00 -1.15
CA SER A 122 -14.77 -5.81 -1.12
C SER A 122 -15.44 -6.88 -0.26
N ASP A 123 -15.12 -8.15 -0.49
CA ASP A 123 -15.65 -9.26 0.30
C ASP A 123 -15.34 -9.14 1.80
N MET A 124 -14.11 -8.75 2.13
CA MET A 124 -13.67 -8.61 3.51
C MET A 124 -14.32 -7.41 4.19
N GLU A 125 -14.36 -6.27 3.52
CA GLU A 125 -14.87 -5.02 4.08
C GLU A 125 -16.39 -5.03 4.19
N MET A 126 -17.11 -5.59 3.20
CA MET A 126 -18.56 -5.75 3.31
C MET A 126 -18.95 -6.62 4.51
N ARG A 127 -18.18 -7.68 4.83
CA ARG A 127 -18.41 -8.48 6.04
C ARG A 127 -18.14 -7.66 7.30
N TYR A 128 -17.00 -6.96 7.36
CA TYR A 128 -16.66 -6.10 8.49
C TYR A 128 -17.74 -5.03 8.73
N VAL A 129 -18.16 -4.33 7.68
CA VAL A 129 -19.20 -3.30 7.76
C VAL A 129 -20.54 -3.89 8.19
N GLY A 130 -20.89 -5.05 7.64
CA GLY A 130 -22.07 -5.82 8.04
C GLY A 130 -22.08 -6.16 9.54
N ASP A 131 -20.97 -6.71 10.04
CA ASP A 131 -20.85 -7.19 11.41
C ASP A 131 -20.80 -6.05 12.44
N VAL A 132 -20.13 -4.95 12.11
CA VAL A 132 -19.85 -3.86 13.05
C VAL A 132 -20.90 -2.75 12.99
N PHE A 133 -21.30 -2.33 11.79
CA PHE A 133 -22.15 -1.14 11.59
C PHE A 133 -23.58 -1.48 11.19
N ALA A 134 -23.84 -2.70 10.74
CA ALA A 134 -25.18 -3.18 10.37
C ALA A 134 -25.65 -4.38 11.20
N ARG A 135 -25.15 -4.53 12.43
CA ARG A 135 -25.44 -5.68 13.28
C ARG A 135 -26.95 -5.93 13.44
N ASN A 136 -27.36 -7.19 13.28
CA ASN A 136 -28.75 -7.64 13.33
C ASN A 136 -29.67 -7.09 12.22
N ARG A 137 -29.12 -6.52 11.15
CA ARG A 137 -29.88 -6.13 9.95
C ARG A 137 -29.81 -7.23 8.90
N THR A 138 -30.86 -7.32 8.08
CA THR A 138 -30.94 -8.26 6.96
C THR A 138 -30.15 -7.79 5.73
N THR A 139 -29.86 -6.49 5.66
CA THR A 139 -29.08 -5.86 4.59
C THR A 139 -28.14 -4.81 5.21
N ILE A 140 -27.01 -4.54 4.55
CA ILE A 140 -26.11 -3.46 4.92
C ILE A 140 -26.73 -2.15 4.41
N PRO A 141 -27.14 -1.21 5.29
CA PRO A 141 -27.68 0.08 4.86
C PRO A 141 -26.54 1.00 4.38
N GLU A 142 -26.85 1.95 3.50
CA GLU A 142 -25.86 2.95 3.04
C GLU A 142 -25.22 3.73 4.19
N SER A 143 -25.98 4.01 5.26
CA SER A 143 -25.46 4.68 6.46
C SER A 143 -24.31 3.92 7.12
N ALA A 144 -24.29 2.57 7.04
CA ALA A 144 -23.20 1.77 7.61
C ALA A 144 -21.88 1.99 6.86
N GLY A 145 -21.92 2.16 5.53
CA GLY A 145 -20.75 2.53 4.74
C GLY A 145 -20.22 3.91 5.12
N LEU A 146 -21.12 4.89 5.31
CA LEU A 146 -20.72 6.23 5.73
C LEU A 146 -20.13 6.24 7.16
N ASP A 147 -20.70 5.47 8.08
CA ASP A 147 -20.18 5.32 9.44
C ASP A 147 -18.80 4.66 9.46
N ALA A 148 -18.58 3.64 8.62
CA ALA A 148 -17.30 2.97 8.45
C ALA A 148 -16.23 3.94 7.89
N TYR A 149 -16.56 4.65 6.81
CA TYR A 149 -15.70 5.67 6.19
C TYR A 149 -15.22 6.72 7.19
N ASN A 150 -16.15 7.24 8.01
CA ASN A 150 -15.86 8.26 9.02
C ASN A 150 -15.03 7.69 10.18
N THR A 151 -15.36 6.48 10.64
CA THR A 151 -14.65 5.78 11.72
C THR A 151 -13.20 5.49 11.34
N ALA A 152 -12.97 5.05 10.10
CA ALA A 152 -11.64 4.82 9.53
C ALA A 152 -10.88 6.12 9.19
N ARG A 153 -11.53 7.29 9.33
CA ARG A 153 -10.98 8.62 9.00
C ARG A 153 -10.48 8.70 7.56
N CYS A 154 -11.22 8.12 6.63
CA CYS A 154 -10.85 8.00 5.23
C CYS A 154 -10.59 9.35 4.53
N PHE A 155 -11.19 10.42 5.03
CA PHE A 155 -10.93 11.79 4.57
C PHE A 155 -9.46 12.22 4.69
N LEU A 156 -8.64 11.55 5.51
CA LEU A 156 -7.21 11.83 5.64
C LEU A 156 -6.40 11.40 4.41
N PHE A 157 -6.92 10.48 3.60
CA PHE A 157 -6.22 10.04 2.39
C PHE A 157 -6.39 11.01 1.22
N ILE A 158 -7.35 11.92 1.27
CA ILE A 158 -7.70 12.84 0.17
C ILE A 158 -7.42 14.33 0.46
N LYS A 159 -6.78 14.61 1.61
CA LYS A 159 -6.22 15.92 1.95
C LYS A 159 -4.83 16.07 1.35
#